data_AF-A0A958YFP5-F1
#
_entry.id   AF-A0A958YFP5-F1
#
_cell.length_a   1.000
_cell.length_b   1.000
_cell.length_c   1.000
_cell.angle_alpha   90.00
_cell.angle_beta   90.00
_cell.angle_gamma   90.00
#
_symmetry.space_group_name_H-M   'P 1'
#
loop_
_entity.id
_entity.type
_entity.pdbx_description
1 polymer ?
#
loop_
_entity_poly.entity_id
_entity_poly.type
_entity_poly.pdbx_seq_one_letter_code
_entity_poly.pdbx_strand_id
1 'polypeptide(L)'
;MKLNERAWAGQIISWIKQAINDGTTLFQDATNDEGLKVASGRTKFPDILLFIDKVSGIVFNGWELKFPDTEADDTEMLENALEKAERLKSDSFVTWNGTEAIIWKIKDDNYSVSGLEKLKVYPKEKDIINRNDLADRNNYKKHEAKLQKRLNEILHDLGQLYQDGKLKKAINISSNIVEAVLQTSQHFVPQFQNEINELKGDDSSFRKEFNQWKIVESATLKILSTSSRRVEKVEPEEVLAKFTYYKFIGKILFYLTLSENLSGKVSKLELTDSKKVQKQLNDFFDQAKKIDYQAVFESDFTDKIPFNGTIDELLFKLVSVFNEFDFKVLPNEVIGHILENLVPQEEKQKFGQYFTSETLANLVTFSAIRSRNDLVIDPTSGTGTFLNSFYRTLQFFGNKNHQQVLNQIWGNDISHFPATLSVINLY
;
A
#
# COMPACT_ATOMS: atom_id res chain seq x y z
N MET A 1 34.98 15.60 2.78
CA MET A 1 33.99 14.76 2.10
C MET A 1 32.97 15.69 1.46
N LYS A 2 32.85 15.67 0.12
CA LYS A 2 31.88 16.51 -0.61
C LYS A 2 30.47 15.91 -0.52
N LEU A 3 29.46 16.74 -0.36
CA LEU A 3 28.05 16.37 -0.45
C LEU A 3 27.71 16.14 -1.94
N ASN A 4 26.87 15.13 -2.21
CA ASN A 4 26.28 14.89 -3.52
C ASN A 4 24.77 15.17 -3.47
N GLU A 5 24.11 15.17 -4.64
CA GLU A 5 22.68 15.48 -4.75
C GLU A 5 21.81 14.54 -3.90
N ARG A 6 22.16 13.24 -3.81
CA ARG A 6 21.47 12.28 -2.93
C ARG A 6 21.57 12.65 -1.45
N ALA A 7 22.74 13.05 -0.98
CA ALA A 7 22.93 13.50 0.40
C ALA A 7 22.14 14.80 0.67
N TRP A 8 22.04 15.68 -0.32
CA TRP A 8 21.25 16.90 -0.22
C TRP A 8 19.75 16.62 -0.18
N ALA A 9 19.24 15.71 -1.03
CA ALA A 9 17.85 15.24 -0.98
C ALA A 9 17.50 14.66 0.40
N GLY A 10 18.38 13.83 0.96
CA GLY A 10 18.22 13.29 2.32
C GLY A 10 18.14 14.37 3.41
N GLN A 11 18.91 15.45 3.26
CA GLN A 11 18.85 16.59 4.19
C GLN A 11 17.53 17.36 4.07
N ILE A 12 17.04 17.59 2.84
CA ILE A 12 15.73 18.22 2.62
C ILE A 12 14.60 17.35 3.20
N ILE A 13 14.62 16.04 2.97
CA ILE A 13 13.65 15.10 3.56
C ILE A 13 13.66 15.19 5.08
N SER A 14 14.84 15.26 5.70
CA SER A 14 14.95 15.44 7.16
C SER A 14 14.27 16.73 7.64
N TRP A 15 14.40 17.83 6.91
CA TRP A 15 13.73 19.09 7.25
C TRP A 15 12.23 19.04 7.00
N ILE A 16 11.78 18.37 5.94
CA ILE A 16 10.33 18.16 5.73
C ILE A 16 9.75 17.36 6.89
N LYS A 17 10.41 16.27 7.32
CA LYS A 17 9.97 15.49 8.49
C LYS A 17 9.96 16.31 9.78
N GLN A 18 10.91 17.22 9.94
CA GLN A 18 10.88 18.17 11.06
C GLN A 18 9.66 19.10 10.97
N ALA A 19 9.39 19.70 9.80
CA ALA A 19 8.24 20.58 9.60
C ALA A 19 6.89 19.88 9.86
N ILE A 20 6.79 18.58 9.50
CA ILE A 20 5.65 17.71 9.78
C ILE A 20 5.50 17.49 11.29
N ASN A 21 6.57 17.10 11.98
CA ASN A 21 6.55 16.90 13.44
C ASN A 21 6.19 18.18 14.21
N ASP A 22 6.66 19.33 13.73
CA ASP A 22 6.38 20.64 14.31
C ASP A 22 4.95 21.16 13.97
N GLY A 23 4.19 20.44 13.13
CA GLY A 23 2.83 20.81 12.72
C GLY A 23 2.75 22.07 11.84
N THR A 24 3.85 22.43 11.19
CA THR A 24 3.96 23.65 10.35
C THR A 24 3.52 23.45 8.90
N THR A 25 3.22 22.21 8.52
CA THR A 25 2.73 21.83 7.20
C THR A 25 1.58 20.84 7.30
N LEU A 26 0.74 20.79 6.26
CA LEU A 26 -0.39 19.86 6.16
C LEU A 26 0.01 18.47 5.61
N PHE A 27 1.23 18.34 5.09
CA PHE A 27 1.75 17.08 4.58
C PHE A 27 2.09 16.11 5.73
N GLN A 28 2.11 14.82 5.44
CA GLN A 28 2.24 13.76 6.45
C GLN A 28 3.54 12.96 6.36
N ASP A 29 4.20 12.92 5.19
CA ASP A 29 5.53 12.30 5.06
C ASP A 29 6.29 12.81 3.83
N ALA A 30 7.60 12.53 3.80
CA ALA A 30 8.44 12.65 2.62
C ALA A 30 9.54 11.59 2.55
N THR A 31 9.86 11.11 1.35
CA THR A 31 10.83 10.02 1.13
C THR A 31 11.49 10.09 -0.26
N ASN A 32 12.61 9.39 -0.44
CA ASN A 32 13.32 9.19 -1.71
C ASN A 32 13.45 7.70 -2.10
N ASP A 33 12.93 6.78 -1.28
CA ASP A 33 13.10 5.32 -1.45
C ASP A 33 12.09 4.70 -2.43
N GLU A 34 11.26 5.54 -3.04
CA GLU A 34 10.07 5.15 -3.78
C GLU A 34 10.32 5.17 -5.31
N GLY A 35 10.77 4.04 -5.86
CA GLY A 35 11.04 3.87 -7.29
C GLY A 35 9.80 3.68 -8.18
N LEU A 36 9.78 4.35 -9.33
CA LEU A 36 8.74 4.17 -10.35
C LEU A 36 9.30 3.43 -11.57
N LYS A 37 8.67 2.33 -11.98
CA LYS A 37 9.10 1.44 -13.10
C LYS A 37 8.89 2.00 -14.52
N VAL A 38 9.86 2.75 -15.05
CA VAL A 38 10.07 3.20 -16.46
C VAL A 38 9.20 2.61 -17.60
N ALA A 39 8.65 3.37 -18.56
CA ALA A 39 8.14 2.77 -19.81
C ALA A 39 9.28 2.07 -20.58
N SER A 40 10.52 2.52 -20.35
CA SER A 40 11.77 1.88 -20.78
C SER A 40 12.24 0.71 -19.90
N GLY A 41 11.47 0.31 -18.88
CA GLY A 41 11.79 -0.80 -17.97
C GLY A 41 12.79 -0.48 -16.85
N ARG A 42 13.35 0.74 -16.79
CA ARG A 42 14.26 1.19 -15.72
C ARG A 42 13.49 1.78 -14.53
N THR A 43 13.90 1.56 -13.30
CA THR A 43 13.28 2.25 -12.14
C THR A 43 13.86 3.67 -12.01
N LYS A 44 13.01 4.71 -12.07
CA LYS A 44 13.39 6.11 -11.80
C LYS A 44 12.76 6.57 -10.48
N PHE A 45 13.53 7.30 -9.68
CA PHE A 45 13.14 7.77 -8.35
C PHE A 45 13.03 9.30 -8.38
N PRO A 46 11.88 9.92 -8.07
CA PRO A 46 11.86 11.32 -7.68
C PRO A 46 12.86 11.53 -6.55
N ASP A 47 13.55 12.66 -6.53
CA ASP A 47 14.49 12.94 -5.45
C ASP A 47 13.77 13.11 -4.11
N ILE A 48 12.52 13.57 -4.16
CA ILE A 48 11.59 13.60 -3.02
C ILE A 48 10.17 13.29 -3.51
N LEU A 49 9.45 12.44 -2.78
CA LEU A 49 8.00 12.29 -2.84
C LEU A 49 7.39 12.85 -1.57
N LEU A 50 6.40 13.73 -1.73
CA LEU A 50 5.69 14.40 -0.66
C LEU A 50 4.29 13.83 -0.53
N PHE A 51 3.91 13.37 0.67
CA PHE A 51 2.63 12.73 0.96
C PHE A 51 1.68 13.66 1.68
N ILE A 52 0.42 13.67 1.27
CA ILE A 52 -0.65 14.32 2.04
C ILE A 52 -1.40 13.35 2.94
N ASP A 53 -1.42 12.06 2.58
CA ASP A 53 -1.88 10.98 3.45
C ASP A 53 -0.96 9.79 3.24
N LYS A 54 -0.10 9.52 4.22
CA LYS A 54 0.83 8.39 4.14
C LYS A 54 0.09 7.06 4.27
N VAL A 55 -0.92 6.98 5.12
CA VAL A 55 -1.64 5.73 5.42
C VAL A 55 -2.40 5.25 4.20
N SER A 56 -3.04 6.16 3.48
CA SER A 56 -3.75 5.84 2.24
C SER A 56 -2.84 5.78 1.01
N GLY A 57 -1.56 6.15 1.14
CA GLY A 57 -0.59 6.19 0.05
C GLY A 57 -0.83 7.32 -0.95
N ILE A 58 -1.42 8.42 -0.50
CA ILE A 58 -1.75 9.57 -1.34
C ILE A 58 -0.52 10.45 -1.47
N VAL A 59 0.19 10.27 -2.58
CA VAL A 59 1.24 11.16 -3.02
C VAL A 59 0.62 12.50 -3.42
N PHE A 60 1.18 13.59 -2.93
CA PHE A 60 0.77 14.93 -3.33
C PHE A 60 1.61 15.44 -4.50
N ASN A 61 2.93 15.35 -4.39
CA ASN A 61 3.83 15.98 -5.35
C ASN A 61 5.22 15.29 -5.36
N GLY A 62 5.83 15.18 -6.54
CA GLY A 62 7.21 14.72 -6.72
C GLY A 62 8.17 15.87 -6.98
N TRP A 63 9.38 15.80 -6.44
CA TRP A 63 10.40 16.85 -6.58
C TRP A 63 11.63 16.28 -7.28
N GLU A 64 12.18 17.06 -8.21
CA GLU A 64 13.48 16.82 -8.84
C GLU A 64 14.49 17.85 -8.32
N LEU A 65 15.66 17.36 -7.93
CA LEU A 65 16.72 18.14 -7.32
C LEU A 65 17.99 18.09 -8.17
N LYS A 66 18.61 19.24 -8.37
CA LYS A 66 19.93 19.37 -8.99
C LYS A 66 20.81 20.34 -8.22
N PHE A 67 22.09 20.36 -8.53
CA PHE A 67 22.96 21.44 -8.07
C PHE A 67 22.89 22.66 -9.01
N PRO A 68 23.39 23.84 -8.59
CA PRO A 68 23.20 25.10 -9.33
C PRO A 68 23.83 25.15 -10.73
N ASP A 69 24.64 24.15 -11.09
CA ASP A 69 25.17 23.95 -12.43
C ASP A 69 24.13 23.43 -13.45
N THR A 70 22.92 23.12 -12.99
CA THR A 70 21.75 22.81 -13.83
C THR A 70 20.64 23.81 -13.52
N GLU A 71 20.04 24.42 -14.55
CA GLU A 71 18.92 25.35 -14.39
C GLU A 71 17.66 24.62 -13.90
N ALA A 72 16.81 25.29 -13.13
CA ALA A 72 15.60 24.67 -12.58
C ALA A 72 14.55 24.33 -13.66
N ASP A 73 14.65 24.94 -14.84
CA ASP A 73 13.86 24.63 -16.04
C ASP A 73 14.67 23.95 -17.15
N ASP A 74 15.79 23.30 -16.79
CA ASP A 74 16.55 22.47 -17.71
C ASP A 74 15.68 21.37 -18.34
N THR A 75 15.82 21.16 -19.65
CA THR A 75 14.94 20.26 -20.41
C THR A 75 15.06 18.80 -19.96
N GLU A 76 16.26 18.31 -19.66
CA GLU A 76 16.45 16.93 -19.20
C GLU A 76 15.86 16.73 -17.79
N MET A 77 16.01 17.75 -16.93
CA MET A 77 15.39 17.78 -15.60
C MET A 77 13.86 17.76 -15.68
N LEU A 78 13.28 18.57 -16.58
CA LEU A 78 11.83 18.63 -16.79
C LEU A 78 11.25 17.35 -17.39
N GLU A 79 11.91 16.75 -18.38
CA GLU A 79 11.48 15.48 -18.99
C GLU A 79 11.50 14.34 -17.96
N ASN A 80 12.52 14.30 -17.10
CA ASN A 80 12.62 13.32 -16.01
C ASN A 80 11.50 13.52 -14.97
N ALA A 81 11.23 14.77 -14.57
CA ALA A 81 10.15 15.08 -13.64
C ALA A 81 8.75 14.78 -14.25
N LEU A 82 8.54 15.08 -15.54
CA LEU A 82 7.32 14.78 -16.28
C LEU A 82 7.04 13.28 -16.36
N GLU A 83 8.06 12.48 -16.71
CA GLU A 83 7.92 11.03 -16.79
C GLU A 83 7.47 10.45 -15.44
N LYS A 84 8.04 10.95 -14.33
CA LYS A 84 7.65 10.56 -12.96
C LYS A 84 6.23 11.01 -12.63
N ALA A 85 5.87 12.25 -12.96
CA ALA A 85 4.54 12.79 -12.73
C ALA A 85 3.45 12.00 -13.49
N GLU A 86 3.72 11.56 -14.73
CA GLU A 86 2.79 10.76 -15.54
C GLU A 86 2.40 9.44 -14.87
N ARG A 87 3.36 8.80 -14.20
CA ARG A 87 3.14 7.52 -13.51
C ARG A 87 2.33 7.66 -12.25
N LEU A 88 2.59 8.73 -11.52
CA LEU A 88 1.84 9.10 -10.35
C LEU A 88 0.47 9.67 -10.73
N LYS A 89 0.23 9.98 -12.01
CA LYS A 89 -0.83 10.85 -12.53
C LYS A 89 -0.96 12.12 -11.68
N SER A 90 0.19 12.70 -11.33
CA SER A 90 0.23 13.96 -10.59
C SER A 90 0.10 15.11 -11.57
N ASP A 91 -0.72 16.11 -11.22
CA ASP A 91 -0.92 17.29 -12.06
C ASP A 91 0.11 18.40 -11.77
N SER A 92 1.15 18.10 -10.99
CA SER A 92 2.24 19.02 -10.64
C SER A 92 3.51 18.31 -10.17
N PHE A 93 4.62 19.05 -10.19
CA PHE A 93 5.89 18.66 -9.57
C PHE A 93 6.70 19.90 -9.20
N VAL A 94 7.76 19.71 -8.42
CA VAL A 94 8.73 20.75 -8.08
C VAL A 94 10.07 20.44 -8.71
N THR A 95 10.73 21.49 -9.20
CA THR A 95 12.15 21.45 -9.56
C THR A 95 12.90 22.40 -8.66
N TRP A 96 14.05 21.99 -8.13
CA TRP A 96 14.89 22.85 -7.31
C TRP A 96 16.37 22.55 -7.50
N ASN A 97 17.13 23.52 -7.99
CA ASN A 97 18.58 23.39 -8.18
C ASN A 97 19.42 23.91 -7.00
N GLY A 98 18.74 24.21 -5.87
CA GLY A 98 19.31 24.78 -4.65
C GLY A 98 19.40 26.31 -4.65
N THR A 99 19.43 26.97 -5.81
CA THR A 99 19.36 28.43 -5.90
C THR A 99 17.99 28.95 -6.32
N GLU A 100 17.34 28.28 -7.27
CA GLU A 100 16.01 28.58 -7.81
C GLU A 100 15.13 27.35 -7.74
N ALA A 101 13.86 27.56 -7.40
CA ALA A 101 12.85 26.52 -7.41
C ALA A 101 11.64 26.94 -8.26
N ILE A 102 10.92 25.96 -8.78
CA ILE A 102 9.72 26.20 -9.57
C ILE A 102 8.68 25.14 -9.21
N ILE A 103 7.46 25.58 -8.90
CA ILE A 103 6.28 24.72 -8.85
C ILE A 103 5.66 24.72 -10.25
N TRP A 104 5.56 23.55 -10.85
CA TRP A 104 5.00 23.34 -12.18
C TRP A 104 3.59 22.76 -12.10
N LYS A 105 2.71 23.23 -12.98
CA LYS A 105 1.41 22.61 -13.30
C LYS A 105 1.52 21.87 -14.62
N ILE A 106 0.94 20.68 -14.68
CA ILE A 106 0.68 19.93 -15.90
C ILE A 106 -0.76 20.21 -16.33
N LYS A 107 -0.95 20.82 -17.50
CA LYS A 107 -2.28 21.15 -18.04
C LYS A 107 -2.89 19.96 -18.77
N ASP A 108 -4.16 19.70 -18.49
CA ASP A 108 -5.01 18.76 -19.25
C ASP A 108 -4.38 17.36 -19.41
N ASP A 109 -3.66 16.87 -18.39
CA ASP A 109 -2.92 15.61 -18.40
C ASP A 109 -1.94 15.46 -19.60
N ASN A 110 -1.46 16.59 -20.15
CA ASN A 110 -0.44 16.62 -21.18
C ASN A 110 0.97 16.57 -20.54
N TYR A 111 1.49 15.35 -20.33
CA TYR A 111 2.81 15.08 -19.76
C TYR A 111 3.97 15.34 -20.74
N SER A 112 3.97 16.50 -21.37
CA SER A 112 5.07 16.99 -22.22
C SER A 112 5.49 18.40 -21.78
N VAL A 113 6.69 18.82 -22.18
CA VAL A 113 7.22 20.14 -21.80
C VAL A 113 6.30 21.29 -22.26
N SER A 114 5.56 21.12 -23.37
CA SER A 114 4.60 22.11 -23.85
C SER A 114 3.31 22.20 -23.01
N GLY A 115 3.00 21.16 -22.23
CA GLY A 115 1.89 21.12 -21.28
C GLY A 115 2.20 21.77 -19.93
N LEU A 116 3.43 22.26 -19.72
CA LEU A 116 3.87 22.83 -18.45
C LEU A 116 3.53 24.31 -18.30
N GLU A 117 3.06 24.67 -17.11
CA GLU A 117 2.88 26.05 -16.67
C GLU A 117 3.62 26.29 -15.34
N LYS A 118 4.39 27.39 -15.27
CA LYS A 118 5.03 27.83 -14.03
C LYS A 118 3.96 28.44 -13.11
N LEU A 119 3.56 27.74 -12.05
CA LEU A 119 2.61 28.27 -11.05
C LEU A 119 3.26 29.26 -10.12
N LYS A 120 4.50 28.95 -9.69
CA LYS A 120 5.27 29.83 -8.81
C LYS A 120 6.75 29.64 -9.07
N VAL A 121 7.45 30.76 -9.21
CA VAL A 121 8.91 30.82 -9.38
C VAL A 121 9.52 31.43 -8.14
N TYR A 122 10.51 30.71 -7.61
CA TYR A 122 11.28 31.05 -6.44
C TYR A 122 12.63 31.57 -6.93
N PRO A 123 12.87 32.90 -6.93
CA PRO A 123 14.02 33.48 -7.61
C PRO A 123 15.35 33.02 -7.01
N LYS A 124 16.40 33.02 -7.86
CA LYS A 124 17.78 32.64 -7.52
C LYS A 124 18.30 33.31 -6.24
N GLU A 125 18.87 32.50 -5.35
CA GLU A 125 19.61 32.96 -4.19
C GLU A 125 20.95 33.56 -4.62
N LYS A 126 21.18 34.84 -4.30
CA LYS A 126 22.38 35.59 -4.75
C LYS A 126 23.70 34.96 -4.32
N ASP A 127 23.71 34.21 -3.23
CA ASP A 127 24.91 33.65 -2.62
C ASP A 127 25.12 32.17 -2.98
N ILE A 128 24.22 31.55 -3.74
CA ILE A 128 24.30 30.16 -4.18
C ILE A 128 24.32 30.16 -5.70
N ILE A 129 25.51 30.02 -6.29
CA ILE A 129 25.73 30.24 -7.72
C ILE A 129 26.25 28.97 -8.39
N ASN A 130 27.11 28.21 -7.71
CA ASN A 130 27.81 27.09 -8.31
C ASN A 130 27.68 25.81 -7.47
N ARG A 131 28.04 24.69 -8.09
CA ARG A 131 28.01 23.36 -7.49
C ARG A 131 28.69 23.27 -6.12
N ASN A 132 29.84 23.93 -5.93
CA ASN A 132 30.60 23.83 -4.69
C ASN A 132 29.95 24.60 -3.53
N ASP A 133 29.00 25.51 -3.79
CA ASP A 133 28.27 26.20 -2.72
C ASP A 133 27.37 25.22 -1.96
N LEU A 134 26.92 24.15 -2.62
CA LEU A 134 26.16 23.05 -1.99
C LEU A 134 27.00 21.79 -1.73
N ALA A 135 27.97 21.48 -2.60
CA ALA A 135 28.78 20.27 -2.47
C ALA A 135 29.88 20.37 -1.40
N ASP A 136 30.39 21.57 -1.09
CA ASP A 136 31.33 21.75 0.01
C ASP A 136 30.60 21.95 1.34
N ARG A 137 30.95 21.18 2.36
CA ARG A 137 30.25 21.21 3.67
C ARG A 137 30.35 22.56 4.39
N ASN A 138 31.46 23.28 4.24
CA ASN A 138 31.63 24.56 4.92
C ASN A 138 30.81 25.66 4.24
N ASN A 139 30.70 25.62 2.91
CA ASN A 139 29.81 26.51 2.18
C ASN A 139 28.34 26.15 2.43
N TYR A 140 27.99 24.88 2.34
CA TYR A 140 26.62 24.38 2.59
C TYR A 140 26.07 24.89 3.93
N LYS A 141 26.84 24.77 5.02
CA LYS A 141 26.46 25.27 6.35
C LYS A 141 26.15 26.77 6.39
N LYS A 142 26.78 27.60 5.55
CA LYS A 142 26.48 29.04 5.48
C LYS A 142 25.12 29.30 4.80
N HIS A 143 24.72 28.42 3.89
CA HIS A 143 23.50 28.55 3.11
C HIS A 143 22.32 27.75 3.68
N GLU A 144 22.58 26.84 4.63
CA GLU A 144 21.62 25.92 5.22
C GLU A 144 20.32 26.61 5.69
N ALA A 145 20.43 27.70 6.45
CA ALA A 145 19.28 28.45 6.93
C ALA A 145 18.43 29.06 5.78
N LYS A 146 19.06 29.47 4.68
CA LYS A 146 18.35 30.02 3.51
C LYS A 146 17.62 28.91 2.74
N LEU A 147 18.27 27.76 2.58
CA LEU A 147 17.66 26.58 1.96
C LEU A 147 16.46 26.10 2.79
N GLN A 148 16.60 26.02 4.11
CA GLN A 148 15.51 25.64 5.00
C GLN A 148 14.34 26.64 4.96
N LYS A 149 14.64 27.95 4.91
CA LYS A 149 13.61 28.98 4.71
C LYS A 149 12.89 28.77 3.38
N ARG A 150 13.62 28.54 2.28
CA ARG A 150 13.04 28.30 0.95
C ARG A 150 12.15 27.06 0.93
N LEU A 151 12.60 25.98 1.56
CA LEU A 151 11.81 24.76 1.72
C LEU A 151 10.47 25.05 2.40
N ASN A 152 10.48 25.79 3.51
CA ASN A 152 9.27 26.12 4.25
C ASN A 152 8.31 27.00 3.42
N GLU A 153 8.83 27.94 2.63
CA GLU A 153 8.04 28.73 1.67
C GLU A 153 7.38 27.81 0.63
N ILE A 154 8.13 26.88 0.04
CA ILE A 154 7.61 25.91 -0.94
C ILE A 154 6.52 25.04 -0.32
N LEU A 155 6.74 24.47 0.88
CA LEU A 155 5.75 23.63 1.57
C LEU A 155 4.47 24.42 1.89
N HIS A 156 4.60 25.66 2.35
CA HIS A 156 3.45 26.51 2.64
C HIS A 156 2.62 26.78 1.37
N ASP A 157 3.28 27.17 0.28
CA ASP A 157 2.61 27.48 -0.99
C ASP A 157 1.97 26.25 -1.63
N LEU A 158 2.65 25.09 -1.61
CA LEU A 158 2.08 23.83 -2.04
C LEU A 158 0.82 23.48 -1.24
N GLY A 159 0.84 23.71 0.08
CA GLY A 159 -0.30 23.51 0.95
C GLY A 159 -1.48 24.44 0.62
N GLN A 160 -1.20 25.72 0.37
CA GLN A 160 -2.21 26.69 -0.09
C GLN A 160 -2.81 26.31 -1.44
N LEU A 161 -1.96 25.96 -2.42
CA LEU A 161 -2.41 25.55 -3.75
C LEU A 161 -3.29 24.30 -3.73
N TYR A 162 -3.04 23.38 -2.79
CA TYR A 162 -3.92 22.23 -2.55
C TYR A 162 -5.26 22.65 -1.95
N GLN A 163 -5.24 23.46 -0.88
CA GLN A 163 -6.45 23.91 -0.20
C GLN A 163 -7.35 24.76 -1.12
N ASP A 164 -6.76 25.53 -2.02
CA ASP A 164 -7.45 26.33 -3.04
C ASP A 164 -7.96 25.50 -4.24
N GLY A 165 -7.64 24.20 -4.29
CA GLY A 165 -8.04 23.29 -5.38
C GLY A 165 -7.30 23.52 -6.71
N LYS A 166 -6.23 24.32 -6.72
CA LYS A 166 -5.41 24.57 -7.92
C LYS A 166 -4.51 23.38 -8.25
N LEU A 167 -4.06 22.66 -7.24
CA LEU A 167 -3.33 21.40 -7.36
C LEU A 167 -4.16 20.25 -6.82
N LYS A 168 -4.16 19.12 -7.53
CA LYS A 168 -4.81 17.90 -7.06
C LYS A 168 -3.75 16.96 -6.50
N LYS A 169 -4.17 16.13 -5.55
CA LYS A 169 -3.39 14.97 -5.12
C LYS A 169 -3.16 14.03 -6.30
N ALA A 170 -2.02 13.35 -6.33
CA ALA A 170 -1.74 12.28 -7.29
C ALA A 170 -2.62 11.04 -6.99
N ILE A 171 -2.43 9.94 -7.74
CA ILE A 171 -3.20 8.70 -7.56
C ILE A 171 -3.31 8.29 -6.09
N ASN A 172 -4.52 7.99 -5.65
CA ASN A 172 -4.75 7.26 -4.41
C ASN A 172 -4.56 5.77 -4.68
N ILE A 173 -3.35 5.26 -4.42
CA ILE A 173 -2.96 3.88 -4.77
C ILE A 173 -3.87 2.88 -4.06
N SER A 174 -4.16 3.11 -2.77
CA SER A 174 -5.03 2.22 -2.00
C SER A 174 -6.45 2.17 -2.58
N SER A 175 -7.04 3.31 -2.96
CA SER A 175 -8.36 3.35 -3.59
C SER A 175 -8.39 2.64 -4.94
N ASN A 176 -7.37 2.82 -5.78
CA ASN A 176 -7.33 2.17 -7.10
C ASN A 176 -7.23 0.64 -6.97
N ILE A 177 -6.40 0.15 -6.06
CA ILE A 177 -6.27 -1.29 -5.79
C ILE A 177 -7.59 -1.85 -5.24
N VAL A 178 -8.18 -1.18 -4.24
CA VAL A 178 -9.47 -1.59 -3.67
C VAL A 178 -10.55 -1.58 -4.75
N GLU A 179 -10.64 -0.53 -5.58
CA GLU A 179 -11.61 -0.46 -6.67
C GLU A 179 -11.43 -1.59 -7.69
N ALA A 180 -10.19 -1.87 -8.11
CA ALA A 180 -9.90 -2.97 -9.03
C ALA A 180 -10.30 -4.34 -8.44
N VAL A 181 -10.08 -4.54 -7.15
CA VAL A 181 -10.52 -5.75 -6.42
C VAL A 181 -12.05 -5.84 -6.39
N LEU A 182 -12.75 -4.74 -6.14
CA LEU A 182 -14.22 -4.75 -6.08
C LEU A 182 -14.84 -4.97 -7.46
N GLN A 183 -14.33 -4.32 -8.50
CA GLN A 183 -14.78 -4.52 -9.87
C GLN A 183 -14.53 -5.97 -10.32
N THR A 184 -13.37 -6.55 -9.99
CA THR A 184 -13.07 -7.95 -10.31
C THR A 184 -13.99 -8.92 -9.55
N SER A 185 -14.30 -8.64 -8.28
CA SER A 185 -15.21 -9.45 -7.45
C SER A 185 -16.58 -9.64 -8.10
N GLN A 186 -17.15 -8.57 -8.68
CA GLN A 186 -18.47 -8.59 -9.33
C GLN A 186 -18.58 -9.61 -10.46
N HIS A 187 -17.47 -9.91 -11.14
CA HIS A 187 -17.42 -10.88 -12.23
C HIS A 187 -16.83 -12.23 -11.80
N PHE A 188 -15.90 -12.23 -10.84
CA PHE A 188 -15.26 -13.43 -10.33
C PHE A 188 -16.24 -14.29 -9.52
N VAL A 189 -16.96 -13.69 -8.56
CA VAL A 189 -17.78 -14.42 -7.59
C VAL A 189 -18.85 -15.29 -8.27
N PRO A 190 -19.62 -14.81 -9.27
CA PRO A 190 -20.59 -15.65 -9.96
C PRO A 190 -19.96 -16.83 -10.71
N GLN A 191 -18.79 -16.62 -11.34
CA GLN A 191 -18.08 -17.70 -12.06
C GLN A 191 -17.59 -18.76 -11.07
N PHE A 192 -17.00 -18.32 -9.97
CA PHE A 192 -16.46 -19.22 -8.95
C PHE A 192 -17.57 -19.97 -8.21
N GLN A 193 -18.73 -19.33 -8.00
CA GLN A 193 -19.93 -19.99 -7.48
C GLN A 193 -20.40 -21.14 -8.38
N ASN A 194 -20.33 -20.97 -9.71
CA ASN A 194 -20.66 -22.05 -10.64
C ASN A 194 -19.70 -23.24 -10.50
N GLU A 195 -18.38 -22.98 -10.45
CA GLU A 195 -17.37 -24.04 -10.25
C GLU A 195 -17.57 -24.78 -8.92
N ILE A 196 -17.94 -24.06 -7.84
CA ILE A 196 -18.30 -24.68 -6.55
C ILE A 196 -19.51 -25.60 -6.72
N ASN A 197 -20.53 -25.18 -7.46
CA ASN A 197 -21.74 -25.98 -7.65
C ASN A 197 -21.47 -27.27 -8.43
N GLU A 198 -20.72 -27.19 -9.54
CA GLU A 198 -20.30 -28.35 -10.33
C GLU A 198 -19.48 -29.31 -9.47
N LEU A 199 -18.42 -28.82 -8.81
CA LEU A 199 -17.54 -29.66 -8.00
C LEU A 199 -18.25 -30.30 -6.80
N LYS A 200 -19.21 -29.59 -6.18
CA LYS A 200 -20.08 -30.14 -5.13
C LYS A 200 -21.01 -31.24 -5.66
N GLY A 201 -21.43 -31.16 -6.91
CA GLY A 201 -22.21 -32.20 -7.59
C GLY A 201 -21.38 -33.48 -7.82
N ASP A 202 -20.16 -33.28 -8.31
CA ASP A 202 -19.32 -34.34 -8.88
C ASP A 202 -18.36 -34.99 -7.87
N ASP A 203 -17.86 -34.24 -6.88
CA ASP A 203 -16.87 -34.72 -5.91
C ASP A 203 -17.47 -34.88 -4.51
N SER A 204 -17.57 -36.15 -4.08
CA SER A 204 -18.11 -36.50 -2.76
C SER A 204 -17.27 -36.02 -1.57
N SER A 205 -15.95 -35.93 -1.74
CA SER A 205 -15.02 -35.44 -0.71
C SER A 205 -15.16 -33.93 -0.56
N PHE A 206 -15.17 -33.19 -1.68
CA PHE A 206 -15.39 -31.75 -1.68
C PHE A 206 -16.75 -31.41 -1.07
N ARG A 207 -17.81 -32.13 -1.45
CA ARG A 207 -19.15 -31.94 -0.87
C ARG A 207 -19.17 -32.14 0.65
N LYS A 208 -18.39 -33.09 1.17
CA LYS A 208 -18.26 -33.31 2.62
C LYS A 208 -17.56 -32.12 3.30
N GLU A 209 -16.46 -31.65 2.75
CA GLU A 209 -15.71 -30.49 3.27
C GLU A 209 -16.56 -29.21 3.20
N PHE A 210 -17.28 -28.99 2.11
CA PHE A 210 -18.24 -27.89 1.97
C PHE A 210 -19.34 -27.93 3.04
N ASN A 211 -19.91 -29.10 3.31
CA ASN A 211 -20.92 -29.24 4.37
C ASN A 211 -20.34 -28.99 5.76
N GLN A 212 -19.10 -29.42 6.00
CA GLN A 212 -18.39 -29.11 7.25
C GLN A 212 -18.15 -27.61 7.39
N TRP A 213 -17.70 -26.94 6.33
CA TRP A 213 -17.53 -25.49 6.30
C TRP A 213 -18.83 -24.74 6.63
N LYS A 214 -19.97 -25.16 6.06
CA LYS A 214 -21.28 -24.57 6.40
C LYS A 214 -21.65 -24.69 7.87
N ILE A 215 -21.22 -25.76 8.55
CA ILE A 215 -21.46 -25.93 9.99
C ILE A 215 -20.62 -24.92 10.77
N VAL A 216 -19.33 -24.79 10.42
CA VAL A 216 -18.41 -23.82 11.03
C VAL A 216 -18.92 -22.39 10.83
N GLU A 217 -19.37 -22.06 9.62
CA GLU A 217 -19.90 -20.74 9.24
C GLU A 217 -21.40 -20.56 9.50
N SER A 218 -22.03 -21.47 10.25
CA SER A 218 -23.49 -21.45 10.43
C SER A 218 -24.00 -20.16 11.07
N ALA A 219 -23.22 -19.55 11.96
CA ALA A 219 -23.52 -18.25 12.54
C ALA A 219 -23.51 -17.14 11.48
N THR A 220 -22.45 -17.07 10.67
CA THR A 220 -22.32 -16.11 9.56
C THR A 220 -23.47 -16.25 8.56
N LEU A 221 -23.76 -17.47 8.13
CA LEU A 221 -24.87 -17.76 7.19
C LEU A 221 -26.23 -17.39 7.79
N LYS A 222 -26.43 -17.62 9.09
CA LYS A 222 -27.65 -17.23 9.80
C LYS A 222 -27.77 -15.71 9.92
N ILE A 223 -26.68 -15.01 10.23
CA ILE A 223 -26.64 -13.55 10.28
C ILE A 223 -27.03 -13.02 8.90
N LEU A 224 -26.36 -13.45 7.83
CA LEU A 224 -26.66 -13.03 6.46
C LEU A 224 -28.14 -13.22 6.09
N SER A 225 -28.74 -14.34 6.47
CA SER A 225 -30.15 -14.64 6.15
C SER A 225 -31.16 -13.86 7.01
N THR A 226 -30.73 -13.27 8.13
CA THR A 226 -31.59 -12.56 9.09
C THR A 226 -31.32 -11.06 9.21
N SER A 227 -30.20 -10.57 8.64
CA SER A 227 -29.72 -9.17 8.79
C SER A 227 -30.52 -8.14 8.01
N SER A 228 -31.33 -8.57 7.04
CA SER A 228 -32.09 -7.68 6.17
C SER A 228 -33.55 -7.56 6.63
N ARG A 229 -34.13 -6.35 6.54
CA ARG A 229 -35.58 -6.11 6.73
C ARG A 229 -36.47 -6.92 5.77
N ARG A 230 -35.85 -7.57 4.77
CA ARG A 230 -36.43 -8.54 3.84
C ARG A 230 -35.59 -9.81 3.93
N VAL A 231 -36.22 -10.98 3.88
CA VAL A 231 -35.52 -12.27 3.83
C VAL A 231 -34.66 -12.29 2.56
N GLU A 232 -33.34 -12.17 2.71
CA GLU A 232 -32.40 -12.36 1.60
C GLU A 232 -32.14 -13.86 1.43
N LYS A 233 -32.20 -14.34 0.17
CA LYS A 233 -31.81 -15.70 -0.16
C LYS A 233 -30.29 -15.76 -0.13
N VAL A 234 -29.73 -16.28 0.96
CA VAL A 234 -28.29 -16.51 1.08
C VAL A 234 -27.94 -17.86 0.48
N GLU A 235 -27.13 -17.86 -0.57
CA GLU A 235 -26.58 -19.08 -1.16
C GLU A 235 -25.19 -19.32 -0.56
N PRO A 236 -24.98 -20.40 0.24
CA PRO A 236 -23.70 -20.66 0.88
C PRO A 236 -22.53 -20.77 -0.10
N GLU A 237 -22.78 -21.18 -1.34
CA GLU A 237 -21.82 -21.25 -2.43
C GLU A 237 -21.32 -19.84 -2.83
N GLU A 238 -22.20 -18.85 -2.90
CA GLU A 238 -21.83 -17.45 -3.17
C GLU A 238 -20.97 -16.90 -2.01
N VAL A 239 -21.35 -17.21 -0.77
CA VAL A 239 -20.59 -16.80 0.42
C VAL A 239 -19.19 -17.42 0.42
N LEU A 240 -19.09 -18.72 0.11
CA LEU A 240 -17.79 -19.40 -0.03
C LEU A 240 -16.96 -18.79 -1.16
N ALA A 241 -17.59 -18.46 -2.29
CA ALA A 241 -16.90 -17.80 -3.41
C ALA A 241 -16.32 -16.45 -3.00
N LYS A 242 -17.07 -15.62 -2.26
CA LYS A 242 -16.57 -14.34 -1.72
C LYS A 242 -15.41 -14.53 -0.74
N PHE A 243 -15.55 -15.44 0.21
CA PHE A 243 -14.50 -15.72 1.20
C PHE A 243 -13.22 -16.21 0.51
N THR A 244 -13.36 -17.09 -0.48
CA THR A 244 -12.25 -17.63 -1.25
C THR A 244 -11.59 -16.55 -2.10
N TYR A 245 -12.38 -15.68 -2.74
CA TYR A 245 -11.89 -14.55 -3.53
C TYR A 245 -11.04 -13.60 -2.69
N TYR A 246 -11.56 -13.06 -1.60
CA TYR A 246 -10.80 -12.13 -0.75
C TYR A 246 -9.59 -12.80 -0.10
N LYS A 247 -9.69 -14.08 0.27
CA LYS A 247 -8.54 -14.86 0.73
C LYS A 247 -7.46 -14.92 -0.36
N PHE A 248 -7.82 -15.20 -1.61
CA PHE A 248 -6.86 -15.21 -2.73
C PHE A 248 -6.22 -13.84 -2.94
N ILE A 249 -7.00 -12.76 -2.92
CA ILE A 249 -6.41 -11.42 -3.06
C ILE A 249 -5.46 -11.10 -1.91
N GLY A 250 -5.83 -11.45 -0.67
CA GLY A 250 -4.94 -11.35 0.49
C GLY A 250 -3.63 -12.11 0.29
N LYS A 251 -3.69 -13.38 -0.16
CA LYS A 251 -2.50 -14.19 -0.48
C LYS A 251 -1.64 -13.53 -1.57
N ILE A 252 -2.24 -12.97 -2.63
CA ILE A 252 -1.52 -12.30 -3.73
C ILE A 252 -0.82 -11.04 -3.23
N LEU A 253 -1.53 -10.14 -2.54
CA LEU A 253 -0.97 -8.89 -2.02
C LEU A 253 0.14 -9.16 -1.00
N PHE A 254 -0.06 -10.15 -0.11
CA PHE A 254 0.97 -10.55 0.83
C PHE A 254 2.20 -11.11 0.11
N TYR A 255 2.01 -11.98 -0.89
CA TYR A 255 3.13 -12.50 -1.68
C TYR A 255 3.89 -11.38 -2.40
N LEU A 256 3.20 -10.43 -3.01
CA LEU A 256 3.82 -9.26 -3.64
C LEU A 256 4.71 -8.53 -2.62
N THR A 257 4.18 -8.24 -1.44
CA THR A 257 4.92 -7.61 -0.33
C THR A 257 6.16 -8.41 0.08
N LEU A 258 6.03 -9.75 0.20
CA LEU A 258 7.15 -10.64 0.52
C LEU A 258 8.21 -10.67 -0.58
N SER A 259 7.79 -10.71 -1.85
CA SER A 259 8.70 -10.75 -3.00
C SER A 259 9.62 -9.54 -3.06
N GLU A 260 9.14 -8.42 -2.52
CA GLU A 260 9.91 -7.18 -2.41
C GLU A 260 10.80 -7.15 -1.16
N ASN A 261 10.26 -7.43 0.03
CA ASN A 261 11.01 -7.37 1.30
C ASN A 261 12.05 -8.47 1.45
N LEU A 262 11.82 -9.63 0.84
CA LEU A 262 12.72 -10.79 0.86
C LEU A 262 13.35 -11.04 -0.51
N SER A 263 13.66 -9.95 -1.23
CA SER A 263 14.27 -10.02 -2.56
C SER A 263 15.42 -11.04 -2.60
N GLY A 264 15.32 -12.00 -3.52
CA GLY A 264 16.29 -13.10 -3.68
C GLY A 264 15.92 -14.41 -2.97
N LYS A 265 14.94 -14.43 -2.06
CA LYS A 265 14.39 -15.68 -1.48
C LYS A 265 13.14 -16.18 -2.20
N VAL A 266 12.33 -15.26 -2.70
CA VAL A 266 11.12 -15.51 -3.50
C VAL A 266 11.19 -14.67 -4.78
N SER A 267 10.67 -15.20 -5.88
CA SER A 267 10.62 -14.47 -7.16
C SER A 267 9.53 -13.41 -7.16
N LYS A 268 9.70 -12.35 -7.95
CA LYS A 268 8.62 -11.40 -8.23
C LYS A 268 7.43 -12.11 -8.88
N LEU A 269 6.22 -11.81 -8.41
CA LEU A 269 4.98 -12.38 -8.97
C LEU A 269 4.63 -11.67 -10.29
N GLU A 270 5.02 -12.27 -11.39
CA GLU A 270 4.63 -11.86 -12.74
C GLU A 270 3.99 -13.06 -13.45
N LEU A 271 2.73 -12.91 -13.85
CA LEU A 271 2.01 -13.94 -14.61
C LEU A 271 2.35 -13.81 -16.09
N THR A 272 2.62 -14.94 -16.75
CA THR A 272 3.07 -14.99 -18.16
C THR A 272 2.07 -15.67 -19.08
N ASP A 273 1.21 -16.54 -18.55
CA ASP A 273 0.18 -17.26 -19.31
C ASP A 273 -1.21 -16.98 -18.72
N SER A 274 -2.08 -16.32 -19.46
CA SER A 274 -3.43 -15.97 -19.01
C SER A 274 -4.40 -17.17 -18.97
N LYS A 275 -3.96 -18.38 -19.30
CA LYS A 275 -4.78 -19.62 -19.25
C LYS A 275 -4.32 -20.63 -18.20
N LYS A 276 -3.32 -20.27 -17.40
CA LYS A 276 -2.74 -21.13 -16.35
C LYS A 276 -2.52 -20.34 -15.08
N VAL A 277 -3.42 -19.41 -14.76
CA VAL A 277 -3.22 -18.48 -13.64
C VAL A 277 -3.23 -19.24 -12.32
N GLN A 278 -4.17 -20.17 -12.14
CA GLN A 278 -4.21 -21.00 -10.93
C GLN A 278 -2.88 -21.71 -10.65
N LYS A 279 -2.31 -22.36 -11.66
CA LYS A 279 -1.04 -23.08 -11.52
C LYS A 279 0.11 -22.13 -11.21
N GLN A 280 0.23 -21.02 -11.94
CA GLN A 280 1.30 -20.04 -11.71
C GLN A 280 1.23 -19.45 -10.30
N LEU A 281 0.04 -19.08 -9.82
CA LEU A 281 -0.14 -18.56 -8.46
C LEU A 281 0.28 -19.59 -7.40
N ASN A 282 -0.11 -20.86 -7.57
CA ASN A 282 0.31 -21.93 -6.66
C ASN A 282 1.84 -22.12 -6.66
N ASP A 283 2.48 -22.09 -7.84
CA ASP A 283 3.94 -22.18 -7.96
C ASP A 283 4.65 -21.03 -7.21
N PHE A 284 4.08 -19.81 -7.22
CA PHE A 284 4.57 -18.69 -6.41
C PHE A 284 4.33 -18.92 -4.92
N PHE A 285 3.11 -19.25 -4.50
CA PHE A 285 2.75 -19.47 -3.08
C PHE A 285 3.59 -20.57 -2.43
N ASP A 286 3.94 -21.63 -3.17
CA ASP A 286 4.81 -22.71 -2.70
C ASP A 286 6.25 -22.26 -2.43
N GLN A 287 6.71 -21.15 -3.01
CA GLN A 287 7.99 -20.54 -2.64
C GLN A 287 7.90 -19.89 -1.25
N ALA A 288 6.82 -19.15 -0.97
CA ALA A 288 6.64 -18.46 0.31
C ALA A 288 6.42 -19.44 1.48
N LYS A 289 5.75 -20.58 1.23
CA LYS A 289 5.61 -21.67 2.22
C LYS A 289 6.94 -22.19 2.77
N LYS A 290 8.02 -22.14 1.98
CA LYS A 290 9.33 -22.70 2.36
C LYS A 290 10.14 -21.83 3.33
N ILE A 291 9.71 -20.59 3.59
CA ILE A 291 10.48 -19.62 4.36
C ILE A 291 10.00 -19.56 5.82
N ASP A 292 8.72 -19.23 6.03
CA ASP A 292 8.04 -19.26 7.35
C ASP A 292 6.54 -18.86 7.24
N TYR A 293 6.03 -18.59 6.03
CA TYR A 293 4.67 -18.06 5.83
C TYR A 293 3.63 -19.15 5.58
N GLN A 294 3.85 -20.34 6.15
CA GLN A 294 2.98 -21.50 5.92
C GLN A 294 1.53 -21.19 6.30
N ALA A 295 1.29 -20.51 7.43
CA ALA A 295 -0.06 -20.19 7.91
C ALA A 295 -0.91 -19.36 6.91
N VAL A 296 -0.26 -18.54 6.07
CA VAL A 296 -0.97 -17.75 5.05
C VAL A 296 -1.20 -18.56 3.77
N PHE A 297 -0.20 -19.35 3.36
CA PHE A 297 -0.22 -20.02 2.06
C PHE A 297 -0.71 -21.46 2.12
N GLU A 298 -1.00 -22.01 3.31
CA GLU A 298 -1.51 -23.37 3.49
C GLU A 298 -2.71 -23.63 2.58
N SER A 299 -2.73 -24.86 2.06
CA SER A 299 -3.77 -25.31 1.14
C SER A 299 -4.95 -25.84 1.94
N ASP A 300 -6.16 -25.42 1.58
CA ASP A 300 -7.41 -25.92 2.13
C ASP A 300 -8.32 -26.49 1.03
N PHE A 301 -9.53 -26.91 1.40
CA PHE A 301 -10.44 -27.54 0.45
C PHE A 301 -10.87 -26.63 -0.71
N THR A 302 -10.82 -25.31 -0.54
CA THR A 302 -11.20 -24.35 -1.58
C THR A 302 -10.15 -24.25 -2.68
N ASP A 303 -8.89 -24.65 -2.42
CA ASP A 303 -7.83 -24.70 -3.43
C ASP A 303 -8.06 -25.85 -4.45
N LYS A 304 -9.01 -26.77 -4.18
CA LYS A 304 -9.45 -27.81 -5.12
C LYS A 304 -10.39 -27.28 -6.21
N ILE A 305 -10.98 -26.10 -6.01
CA ILE A 305 -11.94 -25.51 -6.96
C ILE A 305 -11.17 -25.07 -8.21
N PRO A 306 -11.48 -25.61 -9.40
CA PRO A 306 -10.75 -25.28 -10.61
C PRO A 306 -11.06 -23.84 -11.06
N PHE A 307 -10.08 -23.19 -11.69
CA PHE A 307 -10.32 -21.93 -12.39
C PHE A 307 -10.77 -22.22 -13.81
N ASN A 308 -11.87 -21.59 -14.24
CA ASN A 308 -12.24 -21.54 -15.64
C ASN A 308 -11.52 -20.39 -16.37
N GLY A 309 -11.64 -20.36 -17.71
CA GLY A 309 -10.95 -19.36 -18.52
C GLY A 309 -11.30 -17.91 -18.18
N THR A 310 -12.53 -17.64 -17.75
CA THR A 310 -12.96 -16.30 -17.32
C THR A 310 -12.28 -15.90 -16.01
N ILE A 311 -12.22 -16.82 -15.05
CA ILE A 311 -11.53 -16.61 -13.77
C ILE A 311 -10.05 -16.33 -13.99
N ASP A 312 -9.39 -17.14 -14.84
CA ASP A 312 -7.99 -16.95 -15.18
C ASP A 312 -7.76 -15.56 -15.81
N GLU A 313 -8.59 -15.14 -16.77
CA GLU A 313 -8.47 -13.82 -17.42
C GLU A 313 -8.65 -12.65 -16.43
N LEU A 314 -9.64 -12.75 -15.54
CA LEU A 314 -9.92 -11.74 -14.52
C LEU A 314 -8.73 -11.58 -13.56
N LEU A 315 -8.20 -12.69 -13.04
CA LEU A 315 -7.05 -12.66 -12.14
C LEU A 315 -5.76 -12.24 -12.84
N PHE A 316 -5.56 -12.63 -14.10
CA PHE A 316 -4.40 -12.18 -14.88
C PHE A 316 -4.36 -10.66 -15.02
N LYS A 317 -5.52 -10.05 -15.34
CA LYS A 317 -5.68 -8.59 -15.42
C LYS A 317 -5.48 -7.93 -14.07
N LEU A 318 -6.09 -8.46 -13.01
CA LEU A 318 -5.96 -7.89 -11.66
C LEU A 318 -4.53 -7.90 -11.15
N VAL A 319 -3.80 -9.01 -11.35
CA VAL A 319 -2.38 -9.10 -10.99
C VAL A 319 -1.52 -8.15 -11.84
N SER A 320 -1.91 -7.90 -13.09
CA SER A 320 -1.23 -6.89 -13.93
C SER A 320 -1.42 -5.49 -13.33
N VAL A 321 -2.65 -5.13 -12.91
CA VAL A 321 -2.94 -3.88 -12.19
C VAL A 321 -2.11 -3.78 -10.90
N PHE A 322 -2.02 -4.84 -10.11
CA PHE A 322 -1.16 -4.82 -8.93
C PHE A 322 0.31 -4.56 -9.29
N ASN A 323 0.81 -5.17 -10.37
CA ASN A 323 2.19 -4.96 -10.83
C ASN A 323 2.47 -3.57 -11.45
N GLU A 324 1.45 -2.78 -11.77
CA GLU A 324 1.61 -1.36 -12.15
C GLU A 324 2.06 -0.52 -10.95
N PHE A 325 1.66 -0.92 -9.74
CA PHE A 325 2.12 -0.31 -8.50
C PHE A 325 3.42 -0.98 -8.05
N ASP A 326 4.40 -0.17 -7.66
CA ASP A 326 5.62 -0.69 -7.08
C ASP A 326 5.38 -0.96 -5.58
N PHE A 327 5.19 -2.22 -5.20
CA PHE A 327 5.01 -2.57 -3.79
C PHE A 327 6.28 -2.39 -2.95
N LYS A 328 7.46 -2.14 -3.55
CA LYS A 328 8.67 -1.70 -2.81
C LYS A 328 8.51 -0.32 -2.21
N VAL A 329 7.63 0.46 -2.80
CA VAL A 329 7.48 1.89 -2.63
C VAL A 329 6.34 2.20 -1.69
N LEU A 330 5.34 1.31 -1.64
CA LEU A 330 4.23 1.46 -0.72
C LEU A 330 4.71 1.28 0.73
N PRO A 331 4.54 2.29 1.60
CA PRO A 331 4.73 2.10 3.03
C PRO A 331 3.91 0.90 3.54
N ASN A 332 4.44 0.17 4.52
CA ASN A 332 3.73 -0.96 5.15
C ASN A 332 2.33 -0.54 5.62
N GLU A 333 2.15 0.72 6.04
CA GLU A 333 0.85 1.27 6.40
C GLU A 333 -0.16 1.28 5.25
N VAL A 334 0.29 1.52 4.01
CA VAL A 334 -0.58 1.49 2.82
C VAL A 334 -1.01 0.07 2.48
N ILE A 335 -0.09 -0.88 2.60
CA ILE A 335 -0.39 -2.30 2.38
C ILE A 335 -1.39 -2.78 3.44
N GLY A 336 -1.16 -2.44 4.71
CA GLY A 336 -2.09 -2.68 5.80
C GLY A 336 -3.47 -2.06 5.52
N HIS A 337 -3.51 -0.81 5.06
CA HIS A 337 -4.77 -0.12 4.73
C HIS A 337 -5.51 -0.79 3.55
N ILE A 338 -4.80 -1.28 2.53
CA ILE A 338 -5.39 -2.03 1.42
C ILE A 338 -5.99 -3.34 1.93
N LEU A 339 -5.25 -4.09 2.75
CA LEU A 339 -5.70 -5.37 3.32
C LEU A 339 -6.89 -5.18 4.26
N GLU A 340 -6.86 -4.13 5.07
CA GLU A 340 -7.99 -3.74 5.93
C GLU A 340 -9.21 -3.40 5.08
N ASN A 341 -9.06 -2.65 3.99
CA ASN A 341 -10.19 -2.25 3.14
C ASN A 341 -10.48 -3.22 1.98
N LEU A 342 -9.83 -4.39 1.98
CA LEU A 342 -9.98 -5.40 0.95
C LEU A 342 -11.44 -5.88 0.84
N VAL A 343 -12.10 -6.01 1.99
CA VAL A 343 -13.52 -6.34 2.09
C VAL A 343 -14.30 -5.04 2.36
N PRO A 344 -15.32 -4.70 1.54
CA PRO A 344 -16.17 -3.54 1.77
C PRO A 344 -16.76 -3.53 3.17
N GLN A 345 -16.92 -2.33 3.75
CA GLN A 345 -17.54 -2.17 5.07
C GLN A 345 -18.96 -2.75 5.14
N GLU A 346 -19.73 -2.63 4.04
CA GLU A 346 -21.07 -3.21 3.94
C GLU A 346 -21.04 -4.75 3.97
N GLU A 347 -20.07 -5.38 3.31
CA GLU A 347 -19.91 -6.83 3.32
C GLU A 347 -19.41 -7.35 4.68
N LYS A 348 -18.45 -6.63 5.27
CA LYS A 348 -17.95 -6.85 6.64
C LYS A 348 -19.09 -6.90 7.67
N GLN A 349 -19.99 -5.91 7.63
CA GLN A 349 -21.17 -5.87 8.51
C GLN A 349 -22.09 -7.06 8.25
N LYS A 350 -22.32 -7.41 6.98
CA LYS A 350 -23.13 -8.57 6.58
C LYS A 350 -22.55 -9.90 7.07
N PHE A 351 -21.22 -10.03 7.14
CA PHE A 351 -20.56 -11.22 7.69
C PHE A 351 -20.65 -11.33 9.22
N GLY A 352 -21.35 -10.42 9.91
CA GLY A 352 -21.43 -10.40 11.37
C GLY A 352 -20.10 -10.02 12.03
N GLN A 353 -19.16 -9.50 11.26
CA GLN A 353 -17.84 -9.09 11.72
C GLN A 353 -17.93 -7.62 12.14
N TYR A 354 -18.31 -7.36 13.38
CA TYR A 354 -18.22 -6.03 13.96
C TYR A 354 -16.76 -5.74 14.31
N PHE A 355 -16.11 -4.96 13.46
CA PHE A 355 -14.72 -4.58 13.67
C PHE A 355 -14.60 -3.62 14.84
N THR A 356 -13.67 -3.94 15.74
CA THR A 356 -13.24 -2.99 16.77
C THR A 356 -12.45 -1.88 16.08
N SER A 357 -12.74 -0.61 16.40
CA SER A 357 -11.93 0.49 15.87
C SER A 357 -10.52 0.45 16.47
N GLU A 358 -9.53 0.90 15.70
CA GLU A 358 -8.13 0.93 16.17
C GLU A 358 -7.99 1.71 17.48
N THR A 359 -8.67 2.85 17.61
CA THR A 359 -8.69 3.66 18.83
C THR A 359 -9.17 2.87 20.05
N LEU A 360 -10.25 2.09 19.90
CA LEU A 360 -10.79 1.28 20.99
C LEU A 360 -9.86 0.11 21.33
N ALA A 361 -9.31 -0.55 20.30
CA ALA A 361 -8.34 -1.61 20.50
C ALA A 361 -7.13 -1.09 21.28
N ASN A 362 -6.52 0.02 20.86
CA ASN A 362 -5.39 0.66 21.52
C ASN A 362 -5.70 1.06 22.97
N LEU A 363 -6.90 1.59 23.25
CA LEU A 363 -7.32 1.93 24.60
C LEU A 363 -7.34 0.70 25.52
N VAL A 364 -7.89 -0.41 25.03
CA VAL A 364 -8.01 -1.66 25.79
C VAL A 364 -6.65 -2.31 25.96
N THR A 365 -5.86 -2.46 24.90
CA THR A 365 -4.55 -3.14 24.94
C THR A 365 -3.54 -2.41 25.83
N PHE A 366 -3.48 -1.08 25.77
CA PHE A 366 -2.59 -0.28 26.61
C PHE A 366 -2.93 -0.38 28.10
N SER A 367 -4.19 -0.68 28.43
CA SER A 367 -4.61 -0.95 29.80
C SER A 367 -4.32 -2.39 30.25
N ALA A 368 -4.29 -3.34 29.32
CA ALA A 368 -4.12 -4.77 29.61
C ALA A 368 -2.64 -5.18 29.68
N ILE A 369 -1.80 -4.67 28.78
CA ILE A 369 -0.37 -4.98 28.70
C ILE A 369 0.38 -4.05 29.66
N ARG A 370 1.22 -4.64 30.51
CA ARG A 370 1.99 -3.94 31.56
C ARG A 370 3.49 -3.96 31.31
N SER A 371 3.97 -4.88 30.48
CA SER A 371 5.39 -5.09 30.22
C SER A 371 5.65 -5.54 28.79
N ARG A 372 6.88 -5.26 28.32
CA ARG A 372 7.41 -5.76 27.04
C ARG A 372 7.51 -7.29 26.96
N ASN A 373 7.39 -7.99 28.09
CA ASN A 373 7.53 -9.45 28.19
C ASN A 373 6.18 -10.17 28.35
N ASP A 374 5.05 -9.46 28.34
CA ASP A 374 3.74 -10.07 28.52
C ASP A 374 3.38 -10.98 27.33
N LEU A 375 2.63 -12.04 27.62
CA LEU A 375 2.01 -12.90 26.61
C LEU A 375 0.54 -12.51 26.49
N VAL A 376 0.04 -12.37 25.27
CA VAL A 376 -1.29 -11.84 24.99
C VAL A 376 -2.03 -12.72 24.00
N ILE A 377 -3.34 -12.83 24.20
CA ILE A 377 -4.22 -13.63 23.34
C ILE A 377 -5.51 -12.87 23.05
N ASP A 378 -5.90 -12.88 21.77
CA ASP A 378 -7.28 -12.58 21.36
C ASP A 378 -7.94 -13.88 20.87
N PRO A 379 -8.87 -14.47 21.64
CA PRO A 379 -9.51 -15.73 21.31
C PRO A 379 -10.57 -15.62 20.19
N THR A 380 -10.88 -14.39 19.74
CA THR A 380 -11.86 -14.04 18.70
C THR A 380 -11.29 -12.97 17.78
N SER A 381 -10.10 -13.23 17.23
CA SER A 381 -9.24 -12.20 16.65
C SER A 381 -9.79 -11.48 15.44
N GLY A 382 -10.79 -12.05 14.75
CA GLY A 382 -11.27 -11.53 13.48
C GLY A 382 -10.10 -11.36 12.52
N THR A 383 -10.04 -10.22 11.83
CA THR A 383 -8.92 -9.87 10.94
C THR A 383 -7.72 -9.26 11.67
N GLY A 384 -7.65 -9.34 13.01
CA GLY A 384 -6.44 -9.07 13.78
C GLY A 384 -6.28 -7.66 14.35
N THR A 385 -7.33 -6.85 14.48
CA THR A 385 -7.19 -5.47 15.01
C THR A 385 -6.53 -5.44 16.40
N PHE A 386 -6.96 -6.30 17.32
CA PHE A 386 -6.34 -6.41 18.65
C PHE A 386 -4.93 -6.97 18.56
N LEU A 387 -4.66 -7.92 17.66
CA LEU A 387 -3.32 -8.48 17.47
C LEU A 387 -2.32 -7.40 17.03
N ASN A 388 -2.72 -6.53 16.10
CA ASN A 388 -1.92 -5.37 15.69
C ASN A 388 -1.72 -4.38 16.84
N SER A 389 -2.75 -4.17 17.64
CA SER A 389 -2.67 -3.32 18.82
C SER A 389 -1.74 -3.89 19.92
N PHE A 390 -1.76 -5.21 20.12
CA PHE A 390 -0.81 -5.93 20.98
C PHE A 390 0.62 -5.73 20.49
N TYR A 391 0.86 -5.90 19.20
CA TYR A 391 2.18 -5.70 18.57
C TYR A 391 2.71 -4.29 18.83
N ARG A 392 1.93 -3.26 18.53
CA ARG A 392 2.30 -1.85 18.75
C ARG A 392 2.57 -1.55 20.23
N THR A 393 1.77 -2.11 21.14
CA THR A 393 1.90 -1.89 22.59
C THR A 393 3.16 -2.57 23.16
N LEU A 394 3.46 -3.80 22.75
CA LEU A 394 4.70 -4.49 23.13
C LEU A 394 5.94 -3.74 22.62
N GLN A 395 5.88 -3.20 21.39
CA GLN A 395 6.93 -2.34 20.85
C GLN A 395 7.09 -1.03 21.62
N PHE A 396 5.98 -0.43 22.07
CA PHE A 396 5.98 0.77 22.89
C PHE A 396 6.69 0.52 24.23
N PHE A 397 6.43 -0.61 24.89
CA PHE A 397 7.12 -1.00 26.12
C PHE A 397 8.59 -1.41 25.92
N GLY A 398 9.07 -1.45 24.68
CA GLY A 398 10.50 -1.60 24.35
C GLY A 398 10.89 -2.95 23.76
N ASN A 399 9.96 -3.84 23.42
CA ASN A 399 10.29 -5.00 22.60
C ASN A 399 10.41 -4.61 21.12
N LYS A 400 11.63 -4.34 20.65
CA LYS A 400 11.89 -3.95 19.25
C LYS A 400 12.20 -5.12 18.32
N ASN A 401 12.25 -6.35 18.82
CA ASN A 401 12.56 -7.52 18.00
C ASN A 401 11.26 -8.14 17.47
N HIS A 402 11.05 -8.03 16.15
CA HIS A 402 9.83 -8.51 15.48
C HIS A 402 9.49 -9.97 15.82
N GLN A 403 10.46 -10.88 15.69
CA GLN A 403 10.23 -12.30 15.96
C GLN A 403 9.85 -12.58 17.42
N GLN A 404 10.47 -11.86 18.36
CA GLN A 404 10.11 -11.97 19.78
C GLN A 404 8.69 -11.47 20.03
N VAL A 405 8.29 -10.34 19.43
CA VAL A 405 6.92 -9.81 19.56
C VAL A 405 5.90 -10.79 18.99
N LEU A 406 6.14 -11.35 17.80
CA LEU A 406 5.23 -12.33 17.19
C LEU A 406 5.05 -13.58 18.06
N ASN A 407 6.13 -14.08 18.68
CA ASN A 407 6.05 -15.23 19.60
C ASN A 407 5.25 -14.95 20.89
N GLN A 408 4.94 -13.69 21.19
CA GLN A 408 4.15 -13.30 22.36
C GLN A 408 2.66 -13.11 22.06
N ILE A 409 2.29 -13.04 20.78
CA ILE A 409 0.94 -12.71 20.34
C ILE A 409 0.26 -14.00 19.86
N TRP A 410 -0.90 -14.28 20.45
CA TRP A 410 -1.73 -15.42 20.08
C TRP A 410 -3.09 -14.91 19.59
N GLY A 411 -3.59 -15.52 18.51
CA GLY A 411 -4.89 -15.23 17.94
C GLY A 411 -5.64 -16.53 17.68
N ASN A 412 -6.95 -16.51 17.86
CA ASN A 412 -7.84 -17.60 17.45
C ASN A 412 -9.09 -17.01 16.80
N ASP A 413 -9.59 -17.63 15.74
CA ASP A 413 -10.90 -17.34 15.18
C ASP A 413 -11.57 -18.64 14.71
N ILE A 414 -12.89 -18.67 14.78
CA ILE A 414 -13.67 -19.82 14.29
C ILE A 414 -13.68 -19.88 12.76
N SER A 415 -13.59 -18.72 12.10
CA SER A 415 -13.61 -18.60 10.66
C SER A 415 -12.20 -18.52 10.10
N HIS A 416 -11.90 -19.39 9.13
CA HIS A 416 -10.57 -19.47 8.52
C HIS A 416 -10.20 -18.20 7.73
N PHE A 417 -11.20 -17.55 7.12
CA PHE A 417 -11.00 -16.34 6.30
C PHE A 417 -10.42 -15.16 7.13
N PRO A 418 -11.08 -14.68 8.19
CA PRO A 418 -10.54 -13.60 9.02
C PRO A 418 -9.25 -14.00 9.72
N ALA A 419 -9.11 -15.27 10.16
CA ALA A 419 -7.84 -15.76 10.73
C ALA A 419 -6.67 -15.66 9.74
N THR A 420 -6.89 -15.95 8.45
CA THR A 420 -5.84 -15.78 7.43
C THR A 420 -5.45 -14.31 7.29
N LEU A 421 -6.43 -13.40 7.26
CA LEU A 421 -6.17 -11.96 7.17
C LEU A 421 -5.48 -11.40 8.42
N SER A 422 -5.76 -11.94 9.62
CA SER A 422 -5.10 -11.49 10.85
C SER A 422 -3.61 -11.84 10.87
N VAL A 423 -3.24 -13.02 10.33
CA VAL A 423 -1.83 -13.39 10.14
C VAL A 423 -1.18 -12.43 9.16
N ILE A 424 -1.81 -12.18 8.00
CA ILE A 424 -1.27 -11.24 7.00
C ILE A 424 -1.07 -9.84 7.60
N ASN A 425 -2.03 -9.35 8.40
CA ASN A 425 -1.99 -8.01 8.98
C ASN A 425 -0.93 -7.83 10.08
N LEU A 426 -0.48 -8.93 10.72
CA LEU A 426 0.55 -8.92 11.78
C LEU A 426 1.99 -8.87 11.25
N TYR A 427 2.19 -9.33 10.00
CA TYR A 427 3.48 -9.33 9.31
C TYR A 427 3.69 -8.04 8.54
#